data_AF-A0A1A0UT40-F1
#
_entry.id   AF-A0A1A0UT40-F1
#
_cell.length_a   1.000
_cell.length_b   1.000
_cell.length_c   1.000
_cell.angle_alpha   90.00
_cell.angle_beta   90.00
_cell.angle_gamma   90.00
#
_symmetry.space_group_name_H-M   'P 1'
#
loop_
_entity.id
_entity.type
_entity.pdbx_description
1 polymer ?
#
loop_
_entity_poly.entity_id
_entity_poly.type
_entity_poly.pdbx_seq_one_letter_code
_entity_poly.pdbx_strand_id
1 'polypeptide(L)'
;MLLRRSAVGAGVLVGAILFGAAPAAADPPNCTAADLAGVMSGVSAGTSSYLFTHPDVNAFFTGLKGKPRDQMTQEIKAYLDANPRVRDELRAVRQAAFDFRARCDVAMPDLPMG
;
A
#
# COMPACT_ATOMS: atom_id res chain seq x y z
N MET A 1 2.75 11.22 -58.38
CA MET A 1 2.16 10.08 -59.10
C MET A 1 3.32 9.20 -59.56
N LEU A 2 3.31 7.92 -59.18
CA LEU A 2 4.11 6.79 -59.72
C LEU A 2 5.63 6.79 -59.38
N LEU A 3 6.31 5.68 -59.01
CA LEU A 3 6.00 4.26 -58.72
C LEU A 3 7.37 3.59 -58.41
N ARG A 4 7.62 2.73 -57.41
CA ARG A 4 7.48 1.24 -57.34
C ARG A 4 8.41 0.81 -56.18
N ARG A 5 7.96 0.24 -55.07
CA ARG A 5 7.67 -1.18 -54.75
C ARG A 5 8.73 -2.23 -55.17
N SER A 6 9.40 -2.75 -54.12
CA SER A 6 9.71 -4.16 -53.81
C SER A 6 11.02 -4.79 -54.30
N ALA A 7 11.88 -5.14 -53.34
CA ALA A 7 12.81 -6.30 -53.30
C ALA A 7 13.42 -6.29 -51.86
N VAL A 8 13.70 -7.34 -51.08
CA VAL A 8 14.01 -8.76 -51.29
C VAL A 8 13.72 -9.49 -49.96
N GLY A 9 13.28 -10.75 -50.03
CA GLY A 9 13.06 -11.62 -48.87
C GLY A 9 14.28 -12.43 -48.42
N ALA A 10 13.98 -13.46 -47.63
CA ALA A 10 14.83 -14.56 -47.15
C ALA A 10 15.83 -14.20 -46.03
N GLY A 11 15.56 -14.73 -44.83
CA GLY A 11 16.40 -14.58 -43.65
C GLY A 11 17.41 -15.70 -43.44
N VAL A 12 18.15 -15.59 -42.33
CA VAL A 12 18.77 -16.69 -41.58
C VAL A 12 18.82 -16.27 -40.10
N LEU A 13 18.31 -17.17 -39.24
CA LEU A 13 18.36 -17.13 -37.78
C LEU A 13 19.81 -17.25 -37.28
N VAL A 14 20.17 -16.60 -36.17
CA VAL A 14 20.90 -17.18 -35.02
C VAL A 14 21.06 -16.08 -33.96
N GLY A 15 20.55 -16.35 -32.76
CA GLY A 15 20.72 -15.49 -31.59
C GLY A 15 19.64 -15.71 -30.54
N ALA A 16 19.26 -16.96 -30.26
CA ALA A 16 18.44 -17.27 -29.10
C ALA A 16 19.30 -17.07 -27.85
N ILE A 17 19.36 -15.83 -27.35
CA ILE A 17 19.82 -15.58 -26.00
C ILE A 17 18.68 -16.04 -25.10
N LEU A 18 18.73 -17.31 -24.71
CA LEU A 18 17.91 -17.86 -23.63
C LEU A 18 18.43 -17.25 -22.32
N PHE A 19 18.14 -15.97 -22.09
CA PHE A 19 17.98 -15.51 -20.72
C PHE A 19 16.74 -16.22 -20.22
N GLY A 20 16.94 -17.19 -19.33
CA GLY A 20 15.86 -17.79 -18.56
C GLY A 20 15.19 -16.70 -17.74
N ALA A 21 14.25 -15.98 -18.35
CA ALA A 21 13.18 -15.36 -17.62
C ALA A 21 12.39 -16.52 -17.03
N ALA A 22 12.69 -16.86 -15.78
CA ALA A 22 11.69 -17.52 -14.95
C ALA A 22 10.40 -16.72 -15.15
N PRO A 23 9.24 -17.37 -15.41
CA PRO A 23 8.00 -16.63 -15.47
C PRO A 23 7.94 -15.82 -14.17
N ALA A 24 7.89 -14.49 -14.27
CA ALA A 24 7.48 -13.69 -13.14
C ALA A 24 6.13 -14.30 -12.75
N ALA A 25 6.07 -14.93 -11.57
CA ALA A 25 4.82 -15.43 -11.06
C ALA A 25 3.87 -14.24 -11.10
N ALA A 26 2.78 -14.34 -11.85
CA ALA A 26 1.80 -13.28 -11.87
C ALA A 26 1.33 -13.08 -10.43
N ASP A 27 1.32 -11.83 -9.98
CA ASP A 27 0.77 -11.52 -8.67
C ASP A 27 -0.64 -12.12 -8.53
N PRO A 28 -1.04 -12.55 -7.33
CA PRO A 28 -2.42 -12.95 -7.09
C PRO A 28 -3.39 -11.86 -7.58
N PRO A 29 -4.60 -12.22 -8.03
CA PRO A 29 -5.57 -11.23 -8.46
C PRO A 29 -5.85 -10.21 -7.34
N ASN A 30 -5.99 -8.94 -7.70
CA ASN A 30 -6.23 -7.81 -6.79
C ASN A 30 -5.03 -7.41 -5.88
N CYS A 31 -3.80 -7.59 -6.38
CA CYS A 31 -2.55 -7.19 -5.74
C CYS A 31 -1.79 -6.09 -6.48
N THR A 32 -2.48 -5.31 -7.33
CA THR A 32 -1.85 -4.20 -8.05
C THR A 32 -1.69 -2.97 -7.17
N ALA A 33 -0.90 -1.99 -7.64
CA ALA A 33 -0.81 -0.68 -7.01
C ALA A 33 -2.18 0.03 -6.90
N ALA A 34 -3.08 -0.17 -7.87
CA ALA A 34 -4.43 0.39 -7.83
C ALA A 34 -5.26 -0.24 -6.68
N ASP A 35 -5.10 -1.55 -6.46
CA ASP A 35 -5.78 -2.26 -5.37
C ASP A 35 -5.26 -1.79 -4.00
N LEU A 36 -3.95 -1.62 -3.86
CA LEU A 36 -3.35 -1.07 -2.64
C LEU A 36 -3.87 0.35 -2.36
N ALA A 37 -3.90 1.21 -3.38
CA ALA A 37 -4.42 2.56 -3.25
C ALA A 37 -5.90 2.57 -2.82
N GLY A 38 -6.72 1.67 -3.38
CA GLY A 38 -8.11 1.48 -2.99
C GLY A 38 -8.26 1.10 -1.52
N VAL A 39 -7.48 0.12 -1.05
CA VAL A 39 -7.48 -0.31 0.37
C VAL A 39 -7.06 0.83 1.29
N MET A 40 -5.98 1.54 0.97
CA MET A 40 -5.47 2.64 1.80
C MET A 40 -6.42 3.84 1.82
N SER A 41 -7.12 4.10 0.72
CA SER A 41 -8.22 5.08 0.68
C SER A 41 -9.34 4.70 1.64
N GLY A 42 -9.77 3.43 1.63
CA GLY A 42 -10.76 2.90 2.57
C GLY A 42 -10.34 3.02 4.03
N VAL A 43 -9.10 2.66 4.36
CA VAL A 43 -8.54 2.83 5.71
C VAL A 43 -8.53 4.30 6.15
N SER A 44 -8.17 5.21 5.24
CA SER A 44 -8.16 6.65 5.52
C SER A 44 -9.57 7.18 5.79
N ALA A 45 -10.56 6.77 4.99
CA ALA A 45 -11.96 7.11 5.18
C ALA A 45 -12.52 6.55 6.50
N GLY A 46 -12.24 5.28 6.81
CA GLY A 46 -12.62 4.65 8.08
C GLY A 46 -11.99 5.34 9.28
N THR A 47 -10.72 5.74 9.19
CA THR A 47 -10.04 6.50 10.23
C THR A 47 -10.70 7.87 10.43
N SER A 48 -11.04 8.57 9.36
CA SER A 48 -11.77 9.85 9.44
C SER A 48 -13.10 9.70 10.18
N SER A 49 -13.91 8.72 9.80
CA SER A 49 -15.19 8.43 10.46
C SER A 49 -15.00 8.07 11.94
N TYR A 50 -14.00 7.26 12.27
CA TYR A 50 -13.66 6.92 13.65
C TYR A 50 -13.31 8.17 14.48
N LEU A 51 -12.44 9.04 13.96
CA LEU A 51 -12.04 10.25 14.68
C LEU A 51 -13.22 11.23 14.88
N PHE A 52 -14.12 11.38 13.92
CA PHE A 52 -15.31 12.21 14.11
C PHE A 52 -16.30 11.66 15.15
N THR A 53 -16.30 10.34 15.38
CA THR A 53 -17.14 9.68 16.39
C THR A 53 -16.46 9.53 17.76
N HIS A 54 -15.15 9.78 17.83
CA HIS A 54 -14.32 9.71 19.04
C HIS A 54 -13.58 11.04 19.25
N PRO A 55 -14.29 12.08 19.74
CA PRO A 55 -13.74 13.44 19.80
C PRO A 55 -12.51 13.57 20.72
N ASP A 56 -12.41 12.74 21.76
CA ASP A 56 -11.26 12.65 22.65
C ASP A 56 -10.03 12.08 21.91
N VAL A 57 -10.22 11.02 21.12
CA VAL A 57 -9.16 10.44 20.30
C VAL A 57 -8.72 11.43 19.21
N ASN A 58 -9.68 12.11 18.59
CA ASN A 58 -9.39 13.16 17.61
C ASN A 58 -8.60 14.33 18.21
N ALA A 59 -8.96 14.77 19.42
CA ALA A 59 -8.22 15.81 20.13
C ALA A 59 -6.78 15.36 20.41
N PHE A 60 -6.57 14.11 20.85
CA PHE A 60 -5.23 13.54 21.05
C PHE A 60 -4.40 13.59 19.75
N PHE A 61 -4.89 12.98 18.66
CA PHE A 61 -4.13 12.94 17.40
C PHE A 61 -3.93 14.34 16.79
N THR A 62 -4.89 15.25 16.96
CA THR A 62 -4.74 16.66 16.54
C THR A 62 -3.66 17.38 17.36
N GLY A 63 -3.55 17.10 18.66
CA GLY A 63 -2.54 17.68 19.54
C GLY A 63 -1.10 17.27 19.21
N LEU A 64 -0.92 16.22 18.39
CA LEU A 64 0.40 15.80 17.92
C LEU A 64 0.98 16.74 16.85
N LYS A 65 0.16 17.59 16.24
CA LYS A 65 0.55 18.42 15.08
C LYS A 65 1.74 19.33 15.43
N GLY A 66 2.79 19.27 14.61
CA GLY A 66 4.01 20.08 14.79
C GLY A 66 5.10 19.44 15.66
N LYS A 67 4.82 18.30 16.31
CA LYS A 67 5.84 17.55 17.07
C LYS A 67 6.85 16.85 16.14
N PRO A 68 8.08 16.60 16.61
CA PRO A 68 9.01 15.67 15.97
C PRO A 68 8.42 14.27 15.81
N ARG A 69 8.79 13.56 14.73
CA ARG A 69 8.23 12.24 14.37
C ARG A 69 8.47 11.16 15.42
N ASP A 70 9.64 11.17 16.04
CA ASP A 70 10.01 10.29 17.14
C ASP A 70 9.14 10.54 18.37
N GLN A 71 8.91 11.81 18.73
CA GLN A 71 8.03 12.18 19.83
C GLN A 71 6.57 11.79 19.55
N MET A 72 6.07 12.01 18.34
CA MET A 72 4.72 11.55 17.95
C MET A 72 4.57 10.04 18.15
N THR A 73 5.55 9.26 17.70
CA THR A 73 5.52 7.80 17.81
C THR A 73 5.46 7.35 19.27
N GLN A 74 6.27 7.96 20.14
CA GLN A 74 6.28 7.65 21.58
C GLN A 74 4.94 7.99 22.24
N GLU A 75 4.38 9.16 21.96
CA GLU A 75 3.09 9.60 22.52
C GLU A 75 1.93 8.72 22.03
N ILE A 76 1.89 8.38 20.74
CA ILE A 76 0.89 7.46 20.18
C ILE A 76 0.97 6.11 20.88
N LYS A 77 2.17 5.56 21.05
CA LYS A 77 2.36 4.28 21.75
C LYS A 77 1.84 4.35 23.19
N ALA A 78 2.26 5.35 23.95
CA ALA A 78 1.82 5.53 25.34
C ALA A 78 0.29 5.66 25.43
N TYR A 79 -0.32 6.43 24.52
CA TYR A 79 -1.77 6.59 24.47
C TYR A 79 -2.49 5.27 24.17
N LEU A 80 -2.03 4.49 23.19
CA LEU A 80 -2.66 3.21 22.82
C LEU A 80 -2.41 2.08 23.83
N ASP A 81 -1.31 2.14 24.59
CA ASP A 81 -1.06 1.24 25.71
C ASP A 81 -2.01 1.54 26.88
N ALA A 82 -2.28 2.82 27.15
CA ALA A 82 -3.25 3.26 28.15
C ALA A 82 -4.72 3.07 27.72
N ASN A 83 -4.98 3.04 26.41
CA ASN A 83 -6.33 2.94 25.83
C ASN A 83 -6.47 1.68 24.96
N PRO A 84 -6.51 0.47 25.56
CA PRO A 84 -6.52 -0.78 24.81
C PRO A 84 -7.72 -0.92 23.88
N ARG A 85 -8.88 -0.38 24.28
CA ARG A 85 -10.08 -0.34 23.44
C ARG A 85 -9.87 0.47 22.16
N VAL A 86 -9.37 1.71 22.28
CA VAL A 86 -9.06 2.58 21.14
C VAL A 86 -8.04 1.93 20.20
N ARG A 87 -7.03 1.27 20.78
CA ARG A 87 -6.05 0.50 20.00
C ARG A 87 -6.72 -0.59 19.18
N ASP A 88 -7.61 -1.37 19.79
CA ASP A 88 -8.26 -2.50 19.12
C ASP A 88 -9.26 -2.01 18.05
N GLU A 89 -9.98 -0.92 18.31
CA GLU A 89 -10.87 -0.25 17.34
C GLU A 89 -10.09 0.33 16.15
N LEU A 90 -8.99 1.05 16.40
CA LEU A 90 -8.10 1.53 15.33
C LEU A 90 -7.43 0.39 14.57
N ARG A 91 -7.16 -0.75 15.22
CA ARG A 91 -6.68 -1.95 14.54
C ARG A 91 -7.77 -2.52 13.64
N ALA A 92 -9.02 -2.53 14.08
CA ALA A 92 -10.17 -2.95 13.27
C ALA A 92 -10.31 -2.09 12.00
N VAL A 93 -10.18 -0.77 12.10
CA VAL A 93 -10.20 0.16 10.96
C VAL A 93 -9.11 -0.17 9.92
N ARG A 94 -7.95 -0.69 10.36
CA ARG A 94 -6.80 -0.98 9.50
C ARG A 94 -6.71 -2.43 9.02
N GLN A 95 -7.65 -3.31 9.41
CA GLN A 95 -7.59 -4.75 9.08
C GLN A 95 -7.42 -4.99 7.58
N ALA A 96 -8.16 -4.27 6.74
CA ALA A 96 -8.08 -4.43 5.29
C ALA A 96 -6.66 -4.25 4.72
N ALA A 97 -5.84 -3.38 5.33
CA ALA A 97 -4.44 -3.20 4.94
C ALA A 97 -3.55 -4.36 5.42
N PHE A 98 -3.78 -4.87 6.63
CA PHE A 98 -3.07 -6.06 7.12
C PHE A 98 -3.40 -7.29 6.27
N ASP A 99 -4.67 -7.49 5.93
CA ASP A 99 -5.12 -8.57 5.06
C ASP A 99 -4.55 -8.42 3.63
N PHE A 100 -4.45 -7.19 3.12
CA PHE A 100 -3.77 -6.91 1.85
C PHE A 100 -2.29 -7.32 1.88
N ARG A 101 -1.58 -6.92 2.94
CA ARG A 101 -0.17 -7.28 3.09
C ARG A 101 0.03 -8.79 3.15
N ALA A 102 -0.79 -9.47 3.96
CA ALA A 102 -0.71 -10.91 4.14
C ALA A 102 -0.99 -11.69 2.84
N ARG A 103 -1.91 -11.20 2.00
CA ARG A 103 -2.29 -11.89 0.76
C ARG A 103 -1.39 -11.57 -0.44
N CYS A 104 -0.81 -10.37 -0.50
CA CYS A 104 -0.08 -9.87 -1.66
C CYS A 104 1.44 -9.81 -1.47
N ASP A 105 1.96 -10.19 -0.30
CA ASP A 105 3.40 -10.10 0.05
C ASP A 105 4.02 -8.71 -0.19
N VAL A 106 3.21 -7.65 -0.10
CA VAL A 106 3.67 -6.29 -0.33
C VAL A 106 4.27 -5.74 0.95
N ALA A 107 5.56 -5.39 0.90
CA ALA A 107 6.17 -4.58 1.94
C ALA A 107 5.44 -3.23 2.02
N MET A 108 4.66 -3.03 3.09
CA MET A 108 4.09 -1.71 3.37
C MET A 108 5.23 -0.77 3.75
N PRO A 109 5.22 0.50 3.28
CA PRO A 109 6.13 1.50 3.81
C PRO A 109 6.00 1.54 5.34
N ASP A 110 7.12 1.54 6.06
CA ASP A 110 7.15 1.64 7.53
C ASP A 110 6.53 2.98 7.97
N LEU A 111 5.21 2.98 8.11
CA LEU A 111 4.48 4.00 8.81
C LEU A 111 4.50 3.61 10.30
N PRO A 112 4.51 4.58 11.23
CA PRO A 112 4.67 4.33 12.67
C PRO A 112 3.53 3.53 13.35
N MET A 113 2.71 2.82 12.58
CA MET A 113 1.68 1.85 13.01
C MET A 113 1.59 0.64 12.03
N GLY A 114 2.70 0.26 11.39
CA GLY A 114 2.83 -0.93 10.52
C GLY A 114 3.50 -2.12 11.19
#